data_AF-A0A520BB85-F1
#
_entry.id   AF-A0A520BB85-F1
#
_cell.length_a   1.000
_cell.length_b   1.000
_cell.length_c   1.000
_cell.angle_alpha   90.00
_cell.angle_beta   90.00
_cell.angle_gamma   90.00
#
_symmetry.space_group_name_H-M   'P 1'
#
loop_
_entity.id
_entity.type
_entity.pdbx_description
1 polymer ?
#
loop_
_entity_poly.entity_id
_entity_poly.type
_entity_poly.pdbx_seq_one_letter_code
_entity_poly.pdbx_strand_id
1 'polypeptide(L)'
;MKKATLFVLLISVLIACRNEKKATDGDTTTTTKVDTLTYTYDSVKVLSKNVVNTQQVVDTAKAVITYPVFKNTELNTLIQRKVTDFYGKEEKLITYPQIATSFIKGYDDFFAENKDRQQHWFLMIDINVIRQTKDYIAMRYQHSD
;
A
#
# COMPACT_ATOMS: atom_id res chain seq x y z
N MET A 1 -37.66 51.35 -24.10
CA MET A 1 -37.74 50.56 -22.84
C MET A 1 -37.80 49.07 -23.22
N LYS A 2 -37.15 48.15 -22.48
CA LYS A 2 -36.99 46.69 -22.74
C LYS A 2 -35.70 46.20 -23.45
N LYS A 3 -34.55 46.86 -23.30
CA LYS A 3 -33.24 46.25 -23.65
C LYS A 3 -32.16 46.37 -22.58
N ALA A 4 -32.40 47.10 -21.50
CA ALA A 4 -31.42 47.31 -20.42
C ALA A 4 -31.50 46.28 -19.28
N THR A 5 -32.54 45.44 -19.25
CA THR A 5 -32.76 44.49 -18.14
C THR A 5 -31.97 43.18 -18.27
N LEU A 6 -31.35 42.91 -19.43
CA LEU A 6 -30.62 41.65 -19.66
C LEU A 6 -29.15 41.72 -19.21
N PHE A 7 -28.58 42.92 -19.06
CA PHE A 7 -27.16 43.07 -18.69
C PHE A 7 -26.92 42.97 -17.17
N VAL A 8 -27.93 43.21 -16.35
CA VAL A 8 -27.79 43.17 -14.88
C VAL A 8 -27.73 41.73 -14.34
N LEU A 9 -28.35 40.76 -15.05
CA LEU A 9 -28.37 39.36 -14.61
C LEU A 9 -27.07 38.59 -14.91
N LEU A 10 -26.23 39.10 -15.83
CA LEU A 10 -24.98 38.43 -16.22
C LEU A 10 -23.83 38.71 -15.24
N ILE A 11 -23.89 39.81 -14.48
CA ILE A 11 -22.80 40.23 -13.58
C ILE A 11 -22.91 39.52 -12.21
N SER A 12 -24.09 39.06 -11.82
CA SER A 12 -24.31 38.36 -10.54
C SER A 12 -23.74 36.94 -10.48
N VAL A 13 -23.38 36.33 -11.61
CA VAL A 13 -22.78 34.98 -11.64
C VAL A 13 -21.27 35.00 -11.34
N LEU A 14 -20.60 36.15 -11.50
CA LEU A 14 -19.15 36.26 -11.28
C LEU A 14 -18.77 36.54 -9.81
N ILE A 15 -19.73 36.91 -8.96
CA ILE A 15 -19.46 37.26 -7.54
C ILE A 15 -19.61 36.03 -6.61
N ALA A 16 -20.28 34.96 -7.06
CA ALA A 16 -20.45 33.73 -6.29
C ALA A 16 -19.20 32.81 -6.25
N CYS A 17 -18.16 33.13 -7.03
CA CYS A 17 -16.86 32.43 -6.98
C CYS A 17 -15.77 33.22 -6.23
N ARG A 18 -16.13 34.14 -5.34
CA ARG A 18 -15.20 34.56 -4.27
C ARG A 18 -15.30 33.55 -3.13
N ASN A 19 -14.57 32.46 -3.31
CA ASN A 19 -14.25 31.53 -2.23
C ASN A 19 -13.68 32.34 -1.07
N GLU A 20 -14.26 32.17 0.12
CA GLU A 20 -13.82 32.82 1.34
C GLU A 20 -12.38 32.41 1.66
N LYS A 21 -11.39 33.18 1.19
CA LYS A 21 -10.09 33.21 1.85
C LYS A 21 -10.28 33.97 3.15
N LYS A 22 -10.58 33.22 4.22
CA LYS A 22 -10.36 33.71 5.58
C LYS A 22 -8.93 34.22 5.65
N ALA A 23 -8.78 35.49 5.98
CA ALA A 23 -7.54 36.02 6.50
C ALA A 23 -7.28 35.28 7.81
N THR A 24 -6.29 34.40 7.81
CA THR A 24 -5.65 33.95 9.03
C THR A 24 -4.33 34.69 9.10
N ASP A 25 -4.34 35.80 9.84
CA ASP A 25 -3.13 36.31 10.50
C ASP A 25 -2.54 35.17 11.32
N GLY A 26 -1.26 34.91 11.11
CA GLY A 26 -0.54 33.86 11.83
C GLY A 26 0.55 33.29 10.97
N ASP A 27 1.69 33.97 10.98
CA ASP A 27 3.00 33.44 10.68
C ASP A 27 3.17 32.07 11.35
N THR A 28 2.79 31.02 10.63
CA THR A 28 3.22 29.67 10.91
C THR A 28 4.03 29.30 9.70
N THR A 29 5.33 29.53 9.82
CA THR A 29 6.35 28.73 9.14
C THR A 29 5.84 27.30 9.10
N THR A 30 5.25 26.93 7.96
CA THR A 30 4.93 25.55 7.67
C THR A 30 6.30 24.93 7.46
N THR A 31 6.91 24.52 8.57
CA THR A 31 8.07 23.65 8.55
C THR A 31 7.58 22.44 7.77
N THR A 32 7.95 22.39 6.49
CA THR A 32 7.84 21.18 5.70
C THR A 32 8.46 20.12 6.57
N LYS A 33 7.67 19.20 7.14
CA LYS A 33 8.23 18.12 7.95
C LYS A 33 9.11 17.32 7.00
N VAL A 34 10.40 17.62 7.01
CA VAL A 34 11.37 16.93 6.22
C VAL A 34 11.40 15.52 6.77
N ASP A 35 11.11 14.57 5.88
CA ASP A 35 11.31 13.16 6.08
C ASP A 35 12.76 12.92 6.57
N THR A 36 12.94 12.44 7.80
CA THR A 36 14.25 12.38 8.48
C THR A 36 14.95 11.03 8.39
N LEU A 37 14.22 9.95 8.17
CA LEU A 37 14.72 8.58 8.07
C LEU A 37 15.04 8.24 6.61
N THR A 38 16.14 7.52 6.41
CA THR A 38 16.52 7.00 5.09
C THR A 38 16.14 5.54 4.97
N TYR A 39 15.47 5.18 3.87
CA TYR A 39 15.09 3.82 3.54
C TYR A 39 15.10 3.61 2.02
N THR A 40 15.17 2.35 1.61
CA THR A 40 14.93 1.90 0.23
C THR A 40 13.82 0.86 0.23
N TYR A 41 13.13 0.66 -0.89
CA TYR A 41 12.21 -0.47 -1.02
C TYR A 41 12.97 -1.71 -1.47
N ASP A 42 12.59 -2.84 -0.88
CA ASP A 42 13.01 -4.18 -1.26
C ASP A 42 11.77 -5.05 -1.49
N SER A 43 11.94 -6.19 -2.15
CA SER A 43 10.83 -7.09 -2.43
C SER A 43 11.26 -8.55 -2.42
N VAL A 44 10.36 -9.39 -1.93
CA VAL A 44 10.43 -10.84 -2.09
C VAL A 44 9.40 -11.26 -3.13
N LYS A 45 9.82 -12.11 -4.07
CA LYS A 45 8.93 -12.74 -5.04
C LYS A 45 9.19 -14.24 -5.10
N VAL A 46 8.15 -15.04 -4.91
CA VAL A 46 8.19 -16.50 -5.04
C VAL A 46 7.09 -16.92 -6.01
N LEU A 47 7.42 -17.80 -6.96
CA LEU A 47 6.46 -18.38 -7.89
C LEU A 47 6.42 -19.89 -7.68
N SER A 48 5.25 -20.48 -7.82
CA SER A 48 5.13 -21.93 -7.93
C SER A 48 5.68 -22.41 -9.28
N LYS A 49 6.21 -23.64 -9.29
CA LYS A 49 6.57 -24.36 -10.52
C LYS A 49 5.36 -25.05 -11.17
N ASN A 50 4.23 -25.15 -10.47
CA ASN A 50 3.01 -25.80 -10.93
C ASN A 50 2.14 -24.81 -11.72
N VAL A 51 2.22 -24.90 -13.04
CA VAL A 51 1.47 -24.05 -13.98
C VAL A 51 0.05 -24.57 -14.17
N VAL A 52 -0.91 -23.65 -14.10
CA VAL A 52 -2.32 -23.89 -14.45
C VAL A 52 -2.58 -23.34 -15.85
N ASN A 53 -3.23 -24.15 -16.68
CA ASN A 53 -3.63 -23.78 -18.03
C ASN A 53 -5.14 -23.99 -18.20
N THR A 54 -5.90 -22.91 -18.11
CA THR A 54 -7.37 -22.91 -18.24
C THR A 54 -7.82 -22.63 -19.68
N GLN A 55 -7.00 -22.92 -20.70
CA GLN A 55 -7.22 -22.61 -22.13
C GLN A 55 -7.24 -21.11 -22.47
N GLN A 56 -7.64 -20.25 -21.54
CA GLN A 56 -7.71 -18.80 -21.69
C GLN A 56 -6.50 -18.10 -21.07
N VAL A 57 -5.95 -18.66 -19.99
CA VAL A 57 -4.81 -18.12 -19.26
C VAL A 57 -3.86 -19.25 -18.88
N VAL A 58 -2.57 -19.03 -19.12
CA VAL A 58 -1.47 -19.86 -18.62
C VAL A 58 -0.75 -19.04 -17.56
N ASP A 59 -0.89 -19.43 -16.29
CA ASP A 59 -0.26 -18.74 -15.16
C ASP A 59 0.08 -19.72 -14.04
N THR A 60 0.85 -19.26 -13.07
CA THR A 60 1.23 -20.02 -11.86
C THR A 60 0.96 -19.18 -10.62
N ALA A 61 0.85 -19.83 -9.47
CA ALA A 61 0.71 -19.09 -8.23
C ALA A 61 1.94 -18.23 -7.95
N LYS A 62 1.71 -17.04 -7.37
CA LYS A 62 2.77 -16.08 -7.04
C LYS A 62 2.53 -15.42 -5.70
N ALA A 63 3.60 -15.20 -4.94
CA ALA A 63 3.61 -14.37 -3.76
C ALA A 63 4.63 -13.24 -3.95
N VAL A 64 4.20 -12.00 -3.74
CA VAL A 64 5.03 -10.79 -3.84
C VAL A 64 4.81 -9.95 -2.58
N ILE A 65 5.90 -9.59 -1.92
CA ILE A 65 5.89 -8.74 -0.73
C ILE A 65 6.88 -7.61 -0.95
N THR A 66 6.41 -6.37 -0.96
CA THR A 66 7.22 -5.15 -1.10
C THR A 66 7.25 -4.40 0.23
N TYR A 67 8.44 -4.01 0.70
CA TYR A 67 8.61 -3.41 2.03
C TYR A 67 9.77 -2.40 2.08
N PRO A 68 9.70 -1.39 2.97
CA PRO A 68 10.81 -0.48 3.21
C PRO A 68 11.89 -1.16 4.07
N VAL A 69 13.14 -0.87 3.75
CA VAL A 69 14.32 -1.25 4.51
C VAL A 69 15.01 0.02 4.98
N PHE A 70 14.85 0.33 6.26
CA PHE A 70 15.50 1.46 6.92
C PHE A 70 16.95 1.11 7.27
N LYS A 71 17.81 2.12 7.41
CA LYS A 71 19.18 1.91 7.93
C LYS A 71 19.21 1.35 9.37
N ASN A 72 18.17 1.62 10.16
CA ASN A 72 18.02 1.11 11.52
C ASN A 72 17.42 -0.31 11.51
N THR A 73 18.22 -1.30 11.91
CA THR A 73 17.84 -2.72 11.94
C THR A 73 16.79 -3.06 13.01
N GLU A 74 16.80 -2.38 14.15
CA GLU A 74 15.79 -2.54 15.21
C GLU A 74 14.42 -2.06 14.73
N LEU A 75 14.40 -0.94 14.01
CA LEU A 75 13.18 -0.43 13.39
C LEU A 75 12.63 -1.42 12.35
N ASN A 76 13.47 -1.97 11.48
CA ASN A 76 13.04 -2.99 10.51
C ASN A 76 12.42 -4.21 11.22
N THR A 77 13.06 -4.66 12.30
CA THR A 77 12.59 -5.78 13.12
C THR A 77 11.22 -5.48 13.75
N LEU A 78 11.04 -4.28 14.29
CA LEU A 78 9.77 -3.83 14.86
C LEU A 78 8.67 -3.78 13.80
N ILE A 79 8.95 -3.19 12.65
CA ILE A 79 8.01 -3.10 11.52
C ILE A 79 7.58 -4.51 11.08
N GLN A 80 8.54 -5.41 10.88
CA GLN A 80 8.26 -6.78 10.47
C GLN A 80 7.38 -7.50 11.49
N ARG A 81 7.65 -7.36 12.78
CA ARG A 81 6.81 -7.93 13.83
C ARG A 81 5.39 -7.37 13.79
N LYS A 82 5.23 -6.05 13.63
CA LYS A 82 3.92 -5.41 13.51
C LYS A 82 3.13 -5.89 12.30
N VAL A 83 3.80 -6.15 11.18
CA VAL A 83 3.18 -6.74 9.99
C VAL A 83 2.72 -8.16 10.27
N THR A 84 3.58 -8.99 10.89
CA THR A 84 3.28 -10.41 11.10
C THR A 84 2.29 -10.66 12.23
N ASP A 85 2.22 -9.77 13.23
CA ASP A 85 1.26 -9.83 14.35
C ASP A 85 -0.20 -9.88 13.85
N PHE A 86 -0.47 -9.42 12.62
CA PHE A 86 -1.79 -9.55 11.97
C PHE A 86 -2.22 -11.01 11.78
N TYR A 87 -1.25 -11.91 11.57
CA TYR A 87 -1.49 -13.34 11.36
C TYR A 87 -1.43 -14.16 12.67
N GLY A 88 -1.06 -13.52 13.78
CA GLY A 88 -0.91 -14.16 15.08
C GLY A 88 0.34 -13.67 15.82
N LYS A 89 0.30 -13.71 17.15
CA LYS A 89 1.46 -13.40 17.98
C LYS A 89 2.34 -14.64 18.09
N GLU A 90 3.35 -14.71 17.23
CA GLU A 90 4.34 -15.77 17.25
C GLU A 90 5.53 -15.40 18.15
N GLU A 91 6.08 -16.39 18.86
CA GLU A 91 7.30 -16.18 19.66
C GLU A 91 8.50 -15.85 18.76
N LYS A 92 8.55 -16.49 17.58
CA LYS A 92 9.59 -16.27 16.58
C LYS A 92 9.12 -15.26 15.55
N LEU A 93 10.02 -14.35 15.20
CA LEU A 93 9.77 -13.40 14.13
C LEU A 93 9.66 -14.14 12.79
N ILE A 94 8.49 -14.05 12.15
CA ILE A 94 8.30 -14.51 10.78
C ILE A 94 8.87 -13.46 9.82
N THR A 95 9.61 -13.90 8.81
CA THR A 95 10.24 -13.05 7.78
C THR A 95 9.40 -12.97 6.51
N TYR A 96 9.55 -11.88 5.74
CA TYR A 96 8.86 -11.74 4.45
C TYR A 96 9.16 -12.92 3.49
N PRO A 97 10.40 -13.43 3.36
CA PRO A 97 10.69 -14.66 2.62
C PRO A 97 9.91 -15.88 3.11
N GLN A 98 9.77 -16.05 4.43
CA GLN A 98 9.00 -17.17 4.99
C GLN A 98 7.51 -17.03 4.68
N ILE A 99 6.92 -15.84 4.75
CA ILE A 99 5.51 -15.62 4.39
C ILE A 99 5.28 -16.03 2.93
N ALA A 100 6.08 -15.50 2.00
CA ALA A 100 5.93 -15.79 0.58
C ALA A 100 6.15 -17.28 0.25
N THR A 101 7.15 -17.90 0.88
CA THR A 101 7.45 -19.33 0.70
C THR A 101 6.33 -20.20 1.25
N SER A 102 5.81 -19.91 2.44
CA SER A 102 4.72 -20.66 3.05
C SER A 102 3.44 -20.58 2.22
N PHE A 103 3.11 -19.41 1.66
CA PHE A 103 1.96 -19.25 0.76
C PHE A 103 2.09 -20.15 -0.48
N ILE A 104 3.24 -20.09 -1.16
CA ILE A 104 3.49 -20.91 -2.35
C ILE A 104 3.50 -22.40 -2.02
N LYS A 105 4.05 -22.79 -0.86
CA LYS A 105 3.98 -24.16 -0.40
C LYS A 105 2.53 -24.62 -0.21
N GLY A 106 1.69 -23.80 0.41
CA GLY A 106 0.26 -24.11 0.59
C GLY A 106 -0.46 -24.34 -0.76
N TYR A 107 -0.15 -23.52 -1.77
CA TYR A 107 -0.64 -23.74 -3.13
C TYR A 107 -0.10 -25.05 -3.73
N ASP A 108 1.20 -25.32 -3.60
CA ASP A 108 1.82 -26.52 -4.17
C ASP A 108 1.24 -27.81 -3.57
N ASP A 109 1.00 -27.81 -2.26
CA ASP A 109 0.33 -28.90 -1.56
C ASP A 109 -1.12 -29.07 -2.08
N PHE A 110 -1.88 -27.97 -2.19
CA PHE A 110 -3.24 -27.98 -2.75
C PHE A 110 -3.26 -28.53 -4.18
N PHE A 111 -2.34 -28.07 -5.04
CA PHE A 111 -2.21 -28.52 -6.43
C PHE A 111 -1.82 -30.01 -6.52
N ALA A 112 -1.03 -30.51 -5.56
CA ALA A 112 -0.68 -31.92 -5.49
C ALA A 112 -1.91 -32.80 -5.19
N GLU A 113 -2.77 -32.34 -4.28
CA GLU A 113 -3.91 -33.10 -3.77
C GLU A 113 -5.19 -32.95 -4.62
N ASN A 114 -5.36 -31.85 -5.35
CA ASN A 114 -6.61 -31.50 -6.04
C ASN A 114 -6.43 -31.36 -7.56
N LYS A 115 -6.10 -32.48 -8.23
CA LYS A 115 -5.77 -32.49 -9.67
C LYS A 115 -6.90 -32.05 -10.61
N ASP A 116 -8.14 -32.18 -10.17
CA ASP A 116 -9.35 -31.79 -10.89
C ASP A 116 -9.76 -30.32 -10.65
N ARG A 117 -9.11 -29.63 -9.69
CA ARG A 117 -9.46 -28.25 -9.30
C ARG A 117 -8.31 -27.31 -9.55
N GLN A 118 -8.24 -26.82 -10.77
CA GLN A 118 -7.29 -25.79 -11.15
C GLN A 118 -7.72 -24.42 -10.59
N GLN A 119 -6.82 -23.74 -9.87
CA GLN A 119 -7.03 -22.41 -9.34
C GLN A 119 -5.77 -21.56 -9.51
N HIS A 120 -5.96 -20.26 -9.71
CA HIS A 120 -4.87 -19.29 -9.70
C HIS A 120 -4.82 -18.64 -8.31
N TRP A 121 -3.72 -18.81 -7.59
CA TRP A 121 -3.52 -18.17 -6.28
C TRP A 121 -2.52 -17.03 -6.41
N PHE A 122 -2.77 -15.93 -5.73
CA PHE A 122 -1.79 -14.86 -5.60
C PHE A 122 -1.76 -14.35 -4.18
N LEU A 123 -0.61 -13.83 -3.78
CA LEU A 123 -0.46 -13.04 -2.56
C LEU A 123 0.33 -11.79 -2.93
N MET A 124 -0.25 -10.63 -2.66
CA MET A 124 0.41 -9.34 -2.84
C MET A 124 0.31 -8.56 -1.54
N ILE A 125 1.47 -8.24 -0.96
CA ILE A 125 1.58 -7.41 0.24
C ILE A 125 2.44 -6.20 -0.08
N ASP A 126 1.89 -5.01 0.06
CA ASP A 126 2.61 -3.75 -0.12
C ASP A 126 2.63 -2.95 1.19
N ILE A 127 3.81 -2.86 1.80
CA ILE A 127 4.05 -2.04 2.99
C ILE A 127 4.64 -0.72 2.52
N ASN A 128 3.88 0.37 2.67
CA ASN A 128 4.26 1.68 2.18
C ASN A 128 4.53 2.65 3.33
N VAL A 129 5.61 3.42 3.24
CA VAL A 129 5.85 4.55 4.14
C VAL A 129 4.99 5.73 3.67
N ILE A 130 4.07 6.18 4.52
CA ILE A 130 3.17 7.30 4.21
C ILE A 130 3.77 8.63 4.69
N ARG A 131 4.40 8.60 5.88
CA ARG A 131 5.06 9.76 6.49
C ARG A 131 6.07 9.28 7.50
N GLN A 132 7.18 9.98 7.64
CA GLN A 132 8.12 9.70 8.71
C GLN A 132 8.83 10.94 9.24
N THR A 133 9.17 10.91 10.52
CA THR A 133 10.03 11.85 11.22
C THR A 133 10.91 11.06 12.19
N LYS A 134 11.78 11.74 12.94
CA LYS A 134 12.72 11.09 13.86
C LYS A 134 12.01 10.18 14.86
N ASP A 135 10.84 10.62 15.34
CA ASP A 135 10.10 9.97 16.43
C ASP A 135 8.71 9.45 15.98
N TYR A 136 8.43 9.41 14.68
CA TYR A 136 7.12 9.01 14.16
C TYR A 136 7.20 8.37 12.79
N ILE A 137 6.49 7.26 12.57
CA ILE A 137 6.32 6.66 11.25
C ILE A 137 4.86 6.26 11.07
N ALA A 138 4.27 6.72 9.97
CA ALA A 138 3.00 6.23 9.47
C ALA A 138 3.26 5.29 8.29
N MET A 139 2.69 4.09 8.35
CA MET A 139 2.77 3.11 7.29
C MET A 139 1.39 2.63 6.87
N ARG A 140 1.27 2.22 5.62
CA ARG A 140 0.09 1.52 5.09
C ARG A 140 0.48 0.08 4.78
N TYR A 141 -0.27 -0.85 5.35
CA TYR A 141 -0.24 -2.26 4.99
C TYR A 141 -1.38 -2.54 4.02
N GLN A 142 -1.07 -3.01 2.81
CA GLN A 142 -2.07 -3.43 1.82
C GLN A 142 -1.87 -4.91 1.52
N HIS A 143 -2.94 -5.69 1.62
CA HIS A 143 -2.96 -7.14 1.41
C HIS A 143 -3.99 -7.49 0.35
N SER A 144 -3.64 -8.39 -0.56
CA SER A 144 -4.53 -8.93 -1.59
C SER A 144 -4.18 -10.38 -1.87
N ASP A 145 -5.16 -11.26 -1.71
CA ASP A 145 -5.09 -12.71 -1.89
C ASP A 145 -6.39 -13.29 -2.50
#